data_AF-A0AAE1R9U2-F1
#
_entry.id   AF-A0AAE1R9U2-F1
#
_cell.length_a   1.000
_cell.length_b   1.000
_cell.length_c   1.000
_cell.angle_alpha   90.00
_cell.angle_beta   90.00
_cell.angle_gamma   90.00
#
_symmetry.space_group_name_H-M   'P 1'
#
loop_
_entity.id
_entity.type
_entity.pdbx_description
1 polymer ?
#
loop_
_entity_poly.entity_id
_entity_poly.type
_entity_poly.pdbx_seq_one_letter_code
_entity_poly.pdbx_strand_id
1 'polypeptide(L)'
;MAEIALTAVINKAIHISSNALFNEVSSASSLQENIDNGCMLLEPKWLCKVGPSTRRLAVSGASRETIDVLNNKNNVNFKKLENLRLSNDATHVISSGSFNMSGYPNLLKMHLDVFFSPSKLPRSEHFPPNLIKLTLLKNRLKADPLRTLNKLPKLKILKLDFDCYIGKTMDCDAGFCQLEVLRIRGLDNLEELMKDG
;
A
#
# COMPACT_ATOMS: atom_id res chain seq x y z
N MET A 1 24.53 -20.61 -7.87
CA MET A 1 23.33 -21.47 -8.01
C MET A 1 22.29 -21.24 -6.91
N ALA A 2 22.67 -21.21 -5.62
CA ALA A 2 21.73 -21.00 -4.50
C ALA A 2 21.02 -19.62 -4.49
N GLU A 3 21.70 -18.55 -4.90
CA GLU A 3 21.15 -17.18 -4.93
C GLU A 3 20.04 -16.99 -5.98
N ILE A 4 20.15 -17.71 -7.11
CA ILE A 4 19.15 -17.72 -8.18
C ILE A 4 17.91 -18.50 -7.72
N ALA A 5 18.10 -19.60 -6.99
CA ALA A 5 17.01 -20.37 -6.41
C ALA A 5 16.22 -19.55 -5.37
N LEU A 6 16.91 -18.82 -4.49
CA LEU A 6 16.25 -17.96 -3.49
C LEU A 6 15.49 -16.79 -4.13
N THR A 7 16.10 -16.14 -5.12
CA THR A 7 15.46 -15.05 -5.89
C THR A 7 14.22 -15.57 -6.65
N ALA A 8 14.29 -16.77 -7.21
CA ALA A 8 13.16 -17.41 -7.87
C ALA A 8 12.06 -17.80 -6.88
N VAL A 9 12.39 -18.31 -5.69
CA VAL A 9 11.42 -18.64 -4.63
C VAL A 9 10.70 -17.39 -4.13
N ILE A 10 11.42 -16.29 -3.89
CA ILE A 10 10.84 -15.00 -3.48
C ILE A 10 9.95 -14.44 -4.59
N ASN A 11 10.41 -14.45 -5.85
CA ASN A 11 9.61 -13.97 -6.98
C ASN A 11 8.38 -14.84 -7.25
N LYS A 12 8.47 -16.16 -7.04
CA LYS A 12 7.34 -17.10 -7.19
C LYS A 12 6.31 -16.87 -6.08
N ALA A 13 6.72 -16.65 -4.83
CA ALA A 13 5.84 -16.29 -3.73
C ALA A 13 5.14 -14.91 -3.94
N ILE A 14 5.86 -13.94 -4.53
CA ILE A 14 5.31 -12.63 -4.90
C ILE A 14 4.34 -12.72 -6.10
N HIS A 15 4.56 -13.65 -7.04
CA HIS A 15 3.63 -13.86 -8.17
C HIS A 15 2.36 -14.62 -7.78
N ILE A 16 2.43 -15.51 -6.78
CA ILE A 16 1.27 -16.28 -6.28
C ILE A 16 0.22 -15.36 -5.60
N SER A 17 0.58 -14.12 -5.24
CA SER A 17 -0.34 -13.15 -4.60
C SER A 17 -1.01 -12.17 -5.59
N SER A 18 -0.94 -12.41 -6.90
CA SER A 18 -1.77 -11.70 -7.91
C SER A 18 -2.75 -12.65 -8.59
N ASN A 19 -3.90 -12.88 -7.93
CA ASN A 19 -5.23 -13.20 -8.48
C ASN A 19 -5.36 -13.78 -9.91
N ALA A 20 -4.67 -14.88 -10.23
CA ALA A 20 -4.95 -15.64 -11.46
C ALA A 20 -5.06 -17.16 -11.24
N LEU A 21 -5.06 -17.68 -10.01
CA LEU A 21 -5.08 -19.13 -9.75
C LEU A 21 -6.17 -19.62 -8.79
N PHE A 22 -7.23 -18.83 -8.53
CA PHE A 22 -8.32 -19.35 -7.69
C PHE A 22 -9.13 -20.49 -8.37
N ASN A 23 -9.04 -20.65 -9.71
CA ASN A 23 -9.87 -21.62 -10.45
C ASN A 23 -9.10 -22.76 -11.16
N GLU A 24 -7.77 -22.78 -11.18
CA GLU A 24 -7.01 -23.82 -11.94
C GLU A 24 -6.23 -24.81 -11.05
N VAL A 25 -6.16 -24.62 -9.73
CA VAL A 25 -5.39 -25.51 -8.84
C VAL A 25 -6.23 -26.66 -8.25
N SER A 26 -7.54 -26.71 -8.52
CA SER A 26 -8.41 -27.81 -8.03
C SER A 26 -8.17 -29.17 -8.70
N SER A 27 -7.26 -29.32 -9.66
CA SER A 27 -7.13 -30.58 -10.43
C SER A 27 -5.73 -31.20 -10.53
N ALA A 28 -4.75 -30.78 -9.72
CA ALA A 28 -3.41 -31.41 -9.73
C ALA A 28 -3.06 -32.04 -8.37
N SER A 29 -3.54 -33.26 -8.15
CA SER A 29 -3.19 -34.09 -7.00
C SER A 29 -1.83 -34.78 -7.20
N SER A 30 -0.74 -34.15 -6.77
CA SER A 30 0.50 -34.85 -6.35
C SER A 30 1.65 -33.91 -5.97
N LEU A 31 1.44 -32.95 -5.05
CA LEU A 31 2.52 -32.31 -4.29
C LEU A 31 1.98 -31.88 -2.93
N GLN A 32 1.60 -32.87 -2.12
CA GLN A 32 1.23 -32.69 -0.73
C GLN A 32 2.48 -32.88 0.14
N GLU A 33 3.35 -31.85 0.19
CA GLU A 33 4.33 -31.72 1.27
C GLU A 33 4.16 -30.34 1.89
N ASN A 34 3.36 -30.32 2.96
CA ASN A 34 3.29 -29.32 4.04
C ASN A 34 3.47 -27.85 3.62
N ILE A 35 2.49 -27.34 2.86
CA ILE A 35 2.12 -25.93 2.95
C ILE A 35 1.26 -25.81 4.22
N ASP A 36 1.92 -25.85 5.38
CA ASP A 36 1.28 -25.37 6.60
C ASP A 36 0.97 -23.87 6.40
N ASN A 37 -0.29 -23.53 6.70
CA ASN A 37 -0.91 -22.21 6.64
C ASN A 37 -0.25 -21.19 7.58
N GLY A 38 1.04 -20.95 7.43
CA GLY A 38 1.82 -20.01 8.23
C GLY A 38 2.20 -18.81 7.39
N CYS A 39 1.46 -17.70 7.53
CA CYS A 39 2.05 -16.38 7.29
C CYS A 39 3.26 -16.25 8.22
N MET A 40 4.46 -16.54 7.70
CA MET A 40 5.68 -16.37 8.46
C MET A 40 5.85 -14.89 8.79
N LEU A 41 5.66 -14.57 10.08
CA LEU A 41 6.09 -13.32 10.72
C LEU A 41 7.61 -13.25 10.65
N LEU A 42 8.16 -12.94 9.47
CA LEU A 42 9.59 -12.67 9.33
C LEU A 42 9.87 -11.36 10.07
N GLU A 43 10.71 -11.42 11.11
CA GLU A 43 11.29 -10.21 11.68
C GLU A 43 11.85 -9.35 10.52
N PRO A 44 11.60 -8.03 10.50
CA PRO A 44 11.90 -7.17 9.35
C PRO A 44 13.40 -6.97 9.07
N LYS A 45 14.28 -7.75 9.73
CA LYS A 45 15.75 -7.75 9.55
C LYS A 45 16.19 -8.00 8.11
N TRP A 46 15.37 -8.66 7.29
CA TRP A 46 15.66 -8.88 5.87
C TRP A 46 15.55 -7.60 5.02
N LEU A 47 14.74 -6.61 5.43
CA LEU A 47 14.55 -5.35 4.69
C LEU A 47 15.87 -4.60 4.51
N CYS A 48 16.75 -4.66 5.52
CA CYS A 48 18.07 -4.02 5.46
C CYS A 48 18.99 -4.64 4.41
N LYS A 49 18.82 -5.92 4.06
CA LYS A 49 19.68 -6.63 3.09
C LYS A 49 19.27 -6.36 1.64
N VAL A 50 17.97 -6.19 1.38
CA VAL A 50 17.44 -6.02 0.02
C VAL A 50 17.36 -4.55 -0.41
N GLY A 51 17.39 -3.61 0.54
CA GLY A 51 17.08 -2.21 0.27
C GLY A 51 17.86 -1.51 -0.84
N PRO A 52 19.21 -1.53 -0.84
CA PRO A 52 20.02 -0.57 -1.63
C PRO A 52 19.75 -0.56 -3.15
N SER A 53 19.33 -1.69 -3.71
CA SER A 53 19.04 -1.85 -5.14
C SER A 53 17.55 -2.00 -5.44
N THR A 54 16.69 -2.05 -4.42
CA THR A 54 15.27 -2.32 -4.61
C THR A 54 14.54 -1.11 -5.18
N ARG A 55 13.96 -1.27 -6.37
CA ARG A 55 13.09 -0.25 -7.00
C ARG A 55 11.61 -0.52 -6.77
N ARG A 56 11.25 -1.76 -6.41
CA ARG A 56 9.87 -2.20 -6.20
C ARG A 56 9.84 -3.08 -4.96
N LEU A 57 9.06 -2.68 -3.96
CA LEU A 57 8.87 -3.44 -2.73
C LEU A 57 7.38 -3.69 -2.53
N ALA A 58 7.04 -4.94 -2.24
CA ALA A 58 5.71 -5.32 -1.79
C ALA A 58 5.85 -6.04 -0.45
N VAL A 59 5.06 -5.61 0.54
CA VAL A 59 5.01 -6.27 1.85
C VAL A 59 3.56 -6.64 2.17
N SER A 60 3.35 -7.94 2.32
CA SER A 60 2.09 -8.53 2.79
C SER A 60 2.19 -8.82 4.28
N GLY A 61 1.12 -8.60 5.03
CA GLY A 61 1.14 -8.71 6.49
C GLY A 61 2.01 -7.63 7.13
N ALA A 62 1.98 -6.40 6.62
CA ALA A 62 2.77 -5.28 7.15
C ALA A 62 2.36 -4.95 8.59
N SER A 63 3.11 -5.50 9.55
CA SER A 63 2.95 -5.30 10.99
C SER A 63 3.43 -3.91 11.43
N ARG A 64 3.23 -3.57 12.71
CA ARG A 64 3.75 -2.32 13.28
C ARG A 64 5.27 -2.21 13.14
N GLU A 65 5.99 -3.29 13.44
CA GLU A 65 7.45 -3.35 13.37
C GLU A 65 7.94 -3.17 11.93
N THR A 66 7.21 -3.73 10.96
CA THR A 66 7.48 -3.51 9.53
C THR A 66 7.38 -2.03 9.19
N ILE A 67 6.30 -1.38 9.65
CA ILE A 67 6.06 0.04 9.41
C ILE A 67 7.12 0.89 10.12
N ASP A 68 7.54 0.53 11.32
CA ASP A 68 8.60 1.26 12.06
C ASP A 68 9.95 1.20 11.32
N VAL A 69 10.30 0.05 10.72
CA VAL A 69 11.49 -0.06 9.87
C VAL A 69 11.37 0.79 8.60
N LEU A 70 10.18 0.84 7.99
CA LEU A 70 9.92 1.66 6.81
C LEU A 70 9.82 3.16 7.12
N ASN A 71 9.41 3.54 8.33
CA ASN A 71 9.30 4.92 8.85
C ASN A 71 10.67 5.58 9.10
N ASN A 72 11.68 5.23 8.31
CA ASN A 72 13.01 5.77 8.44
C ASN A 72 13.13 7.07 7.62
N LYS A 73 13.08 8.22 8.30
CA LYS A 73 13.24 9.55 7.69
C LYS A 73 14.54 9.72 6.88
N ASN A 74 15.59 8.97 7.21
CA ASN A 74 16.88 9.04 6.51
C ASN A 74 16.97 8.07 5.34
N ASN A 75 16.00 7.16 5.21
CA ASN A 75 15.83 6.16 4.14
C ASN A 75 17.16 5.68 3.51
N VAL A 76 18.10 5.28 4.36
CA VAL A 76 19.46 4.95 3.92
C VAL A 76 19.45 3.69 3.05
N ASN A 77 18.47 2.81 3.29
CA ASN A 77 18.36 1.52 2.64
C ASN A 77 17.58 1.58 1.32
N PHE A 78 16.48 2.33 1.20
CA PHE A 78 15.61 2.26 0.00
C PHE A 78 15.69 3.52 -0.87
N LYS A 79 16.92 4.02 -1.11
CA LYS A 79 17.14 5.25 -1.90
C LYS A 79 16.64 5.15 -3.35
N LYS A 80 16.58 3.94 -3.92
CA LYS A 80 16.13 3.69 -5.31
C LYS A 80 14.65 3.26 -5.42
N LEU A 81 13.92 3.22 -4.30
CA LEU A 81 12.56 2.69 -4.28
C LEU A 81 11.60 3.64 -5.00
N GLU A 82 10.89 3.10 -5.98
CA GLU A 82 9.96 3.83 -6.85
C GLU A 82 8.52 3.33 -6.75
N ASN A 83 8.34 2.10 -6.27
CA ASN A 83 7.03 1.49 -6.12
C ASN A 83 6.96 0.73 -4.80
N LEU A 84 5.99 1.11 -3.96
CA LEU A 84 5.74 0.47 -2.66
C LEU A 84 4.30 -0.04 -2.61
N ARG A 85 4.13 -1.32 -2.30
CA ARG A 85 2.85 -1.92 -1.95
C ARG A 85 2.90 -2.39 -0.50
N LEU A 86 1.95 -1.94 0.30
CA LEU A 86 1.75 -2.41 1.66
C LEU A 86 0.35 -3.00 1.77
N SER A 87 0.25 -4.17 2.38
CA SER A 87 -1.02 -4.79 2.71
C SER A 87 -0.97 -5.43 4.09
N ASN A 88 -2.04 -5.31 4.85
CA ASN A 88 -2.24 -6.02 6.11
C ASN A 88 -3.71 -6.36 6.34
N ASP A 89 -3.98 -7.17 7.35
CA ASP A 89 -5.35 -7.46 7.78
C ASP A 89 -5.77 -6.55 8.95
N ALA A 90 -7.04 -6.67 9.36
CA ALA A 90 -7.63 -5.86 10.41
C ALA A 90 -6.98 -6.06 11.80
N THR A 91 -6.14 -7.08 12.00
CA THR A 91 -5.42 -7.31 13.25
C THR A 91 -4.20 -6.40 13.41
N HIS A 92 -3.69 -5.85 12.30
CA HIS A 92 -2.48 -5.01 12.27
C HIS A 92 -2.80 -3.55 11.96
N VAL A 93 -3.49 -2.89 12.89
CA VAL A 93 -3.85 -1.47 12.75
C VAL A 93 -2.63 -0.56 12.95
N ILE A 94 -2.39 0.33 11.99
CA ILE A 94 -1.30 1.30 11.97
C ILE A 94 -1.80 2.63 12.54
N SER A 95 -1.06 3.25 13.46
CA SER A 95 -1.38 4.61 13.88
C SER A 95 -1.11 5.59 12.73
N SER A 96 -2.14 6.33 12.33
CA SER A 96 -2.03 7.38 11.31
C SER A 96 -0.96 8.42 11.67
N GLY A 97 -0.76 8.68 12.97
CA GLY A 97 0.27 9.61 13.45
C GLY A 97 1.70 9.07 13.36
N SER A 98 1.89 7.75 13.38
CA SER A 98 3.23 7.14 13.29
C SER A 98 3.65 6.83 11.87
N PHE A 99 2.72 6.70 10.92
CA PHE A 99 3.04 6.42 9.52
C PHE A 99 3.74 7.62 8.86
N ASN A 100 4.96 7.42 8.35
CA ASN A 100 5.75 8.44 7.69
C ASN A 100 6.65 7.88 6.58
N MET A 101 6.30 8.19 5.33
CA MET A 101 7.02 7.82 4.11
C MET A 101 7.65 9.04 3.41
N SER A 102 7.81 10.18 4.11
CA SER A 102 8.38 11.40 3.53
C SER A 102 9.86 11.24 3.15
N GLY A 103 10.56 10.27 3.76
CA GLY A 103 11.96 9.94 3.48
C GLY A 103 12.21 9.25 2.13
N TYR A 104 11.19 9.03 1.31
CA TYR A 104 11.31 8.31 0.03
C TYR A 104 11.18 9.27 -1.18
N PRO A 105 12.21 10.07 -1.50
CA PRO A 105 12.09 11.08 -2.55
C PRO A 105 11.90 10.49 -3.95
N ASN A 106 12.33 9.25 -4.19
CA ASN A 106 12.17 8.58 -5.48
C ASN A 106 10.89 7.74 -5.58
N LEU A 107 10.06 7.68 -4.54
CA LEU A 107 8.86 6.85 -4.51
C LEU A 107 7.74 7.52 -5.31
N LEU A 108 7.48 6.98 -6.50
CA LEU A 108 6.52 7.53 -7.48
C LEU A 108 5.14 6.86 -7.39
N LYS A 109 5.08 5.60 -6.94
CA LYS A 109 3.86 4.79 -6.91
C LYS A 109 3.69 4.15 -5.55
N MET A 110 2.50 4.28 -4.97
CA MET A 110 2.16 3.67 -3.70
C MET A 110 0.80 2.98 -3.77
N HIS A 111 0.72 1.79 -3.18
CA HIS A 111 -0.52 1.04 -3.01
C HIS A 111 -0.67 0.67 -1.53
N LEU A 112 -1.74 1.13 -0.89
CA LEU A 112 -2.00 0.96 0.53
C LEU A 112 -3.30 0.18 0.73
N ASP A 113 -3.14 -1.07 1.16
CA ASP A 113 -4.21 -1.95 1.63
C ASP A 113 -4.05 -2.19 3.13
N VAL A 114 -4.11 -1.11 3.91
CA VAL A 114 -3.79 -1.11 5.34
C VAL A 114 -4.83 -0.38 6.16
N PHE A 115 -5.02 -0.82 7.40
CA PHE A 115 -5.96 -0.19 8.33
C PHE A 115 -5.26 0.89 9.17
N PHE A 116 -5.81 2.10 9.17
CA PHE A 116 -5.33 3.20 9.99
C PHE A 116 -6.18 3.40 11.25
N SER A 117 -5.56 3.82 12.35
CA SER A 117 -6.23 4.37 13.53
C SER A 117 -5.99 5.88 13.65
N PRO A 118 -7.01 6.72 13.86
CA PRO A 118 -8.44 6.41 14.02
C PRO A 118 -9.22 6.44 12.67
N SER A 119 -8.95 5.50 11.76
CA SER A 119 -9.60 5.40 10.43
C SER A 119 -9.48 6.67 9.58
N LYS A 120 -8.30 7.30 9.59
CA LYS A 120 -7.97 8.47 8.77
C LYS A 120 -6.56 8.36 8.20
N LEU A 121 -6.33 9.00 7.06
CA LEU A 121 -5.00 9.06 6.46
C LEU A 121 -4.00 9.82 7.34
N PRO A 122 -2.70 9.48 7.25
CA PRO A 122 -1.63 10.30 7.81
C PRO A 122 -1.65 11.70 7.18
N ARG A 123 -1.00 12.69 7.82
CA ARG A 123 -0.90 14.04 7.25
C ARG A 123 -0.23 14.01 5.88
N SER A 124 -0.56 14.96 5.01
CA SER A 124 0.01 15.03 3.65
C SER A 124 1.54 15.09 3.64
N GLU A 125 2.15 15.75 4.64
CA GLU A 125 3.62 15.84 4.79
C GLU A 125 4.30 14.49 5.04
N HIS A 126 3.54 13.47 5.46
CA HIS A 126 4.05 12.13 5.72
C HIS A 126 4.02 11.23 4.48
N PHE A 127 3.50 11.72 3.35
CA PHE A 127 3.58 11.01 2.08
C PHE A 127 4.89 11.34 1.34
N PRO A 128 5.32 10.49 0.39
CA PRO A 128 6.47 10.79 -0.44
C PRO A 128 6.24 12.08 -1.25
N PRO A 129 7.22 13.00 -1.31
CA PRO A 129 7.04 14.32 -1.93
C PRO A 129 6.83 14.26 -3.46
N ASN A 130 7.28 13.18 -4.10
CA ASN A 130 7.18 12.99 -5.56
C ASN A 130 6.18 11.91 -5.96
N LEU A 131 5.20 11.62 -5.10
CA LEU A 131 4.21 10.59 -5.37
C LEU A 131 3.31 10.98 -6.56
N ILE A 132 3.37 10.21 -7.64
CA ILE A 132 2.59 10.42 -8.87
C ILE A 132 1.29 9.62 -8.84
N LYS A 133 1.34 8.40 -8.29
CA LYS A 133 0.21 7.48 -8.24
C LYS A 133 0.00 6.94 -6.83
N LEU A 134 -1.23 7.10 -6.34
CA LEU A 134 -1.69 6.48 -5.10
C LEU A 134 -2.89 5.57 -5.38
N THR A 135 -2.89 4.40 -4.76
CA THR A 135 -4.05 3.53 -4.69
C THR A 135 -4.35 3.21 -3.24
N LEU A 136 -5.56 3.50 -2.82
CA LEU A 136 -6.13 3.14 -1.53
C LEU A 136 -7.10 1.98 -1.76
N LEU A 137 -6.96 0.91 -0.97
CA LEU A 137 -7.74 -0.31 -1.07
C LEU A 137 -8.17 -0.72 0.34
N LYS A 138 -9.45 -0.99 0.58
CA LYS A 138 -9.99 -1.59 1.83
C LYS A 138 -9.54 -0.94 3.16
N ASN A 139 -9.08 0.30 3.12
CA ASN A 139 -8.58 1.03 4.29
C ASN A 139 -9.66 1.39 5.33
N ARG A 140 -10.95 1.36 4.95
CA ARG A 140 -12.11 1.73 5.77
C ARG A 140 -12.00 3.10 6.44
N LEU A 141 -11.57 4.10 5.68
CA LEU A 141 -11.44 5.48 6.17
C LEU A 141 -12.81 6.08 6.48
N LYS A 142 -12.93 6.77 7.62
CA LYS A 142 -14.13 7.54 7.99
C LYS A 142 -14.02 9.01 7.60
N ALA A 143 -12.80 9.55 7.64
CA ALA A 143 -12.53 10.90 7.18
C ALA A 143 -12.34 10.91 5.66
N ASP A 144 -12.84 11.96 5.00
CA ASP A 144 -12.69 12.14 3.56
C ASP A 144 -11.20 12.13 3.16
N PRO A 145 -10.74 11.15 2.36
CA PRO A 145 -9.36 11.07 1.92
C PRO A 145 -8.95 12.23 1.01
N LEU A 146 -9.86 12.81 0.22
CA LEU A 146 -9.52 13.85 -0.77
C LEU A 146 -8.98 15.11 -0.11
N ARG A 147 -9.46 15.46 1.10
CA ARG A 147 -8.98 16.61 1.91
C ARG A 147 -7.52 16.52 2.35
N THR A 148 -6.98 15.30 2.38
CA THR A 148 -5.55 15.07 2.66
C THR A 148 -4.76 14.95 1.36
N LEU A 149 -5.32 14.25 0.37
CA LEU A 149 -4.61 13.86 -0.84
C LEU A 149 -4.51 14.99 -1.87
N ASN A 150 -5.40 15.97 -1.83
CA ASN A 150 -5.34 17.22 -2.61
C ASN A 150 -4.04 18.01 -2.40
N LYS A 151 -3.44 17.91 -1.21
CA LYS A 151 -2.20 18.59 -0.83
C LYS A 151 -0.94 17.92 -1.41
N LEU A 152 -1.07 16.78 -2.08
CA LEU A 152 0.08 16.09 -2.66
C LEU A 152 0.47 16.75 -3.99
N PRO A 153 1.65 17.40 -4.07
CA PRO A 153 1.92 18.38 -5.12
C PRO A 153 2.07 17.78 -6.52
N LYS A 154 2.40 16.49 -6.63
CA LYS A 154 2.67 15.79 -7.90
C LYS A 154 1.69 14.65 -8.18
N LEU A 155 0.62 14.53 -7.40
CA LEU A 155 -0.32 13.41 -7.54
C LEU A 155 -1.14 13.59 -8.82
N LYS A 156 -0.96 12.67 -9.76
CA LYS A 156 -1.67 12.64 -11.06
C LYS A 156 -2.73 11.57 -11.12
N ILE A 157 -2.52 10.44 -10.43
CA ILE A 157 -3.41 9.29 -10.47
C ILE A 157 -3.81 8.90 -9.06
N LEU A 158 -5.08 9.04 -8.74
CA LEU A 158 -5.69 8.58 -7.51
C LEU A 158 -6.71 7.47 -7.78
N LYS A 159 -6.58 6.37 -7.05
CA LYS A 159 -7.50 5.24 -7.13
C LYS A 159 -8.04 4.93 -5.72
N LEU A 160 -9.34 5.06 -5.56
CA LEU A 160 -10.10 4.75 -4.35
C LEU A 160 -10.93 3.49 -4.61
N ASP A 161 -10.52 2.38 -4.01
CA ASP A 161 -11.02 1.05 -4.33
C ASP A 161 -11.56 0.31 -3.11
N PHE A 162 -12.68 -0.39 -3.30
CA PHE A 162 -13.23 -1.43 -2.42
C PHE A 162 -13.14 -1.08 -0.93
N ASP A 163 -14.18 -0.44 -0.38
CA ASP A 163 -14.26 -0.07 1.04
C ASP A 163 -13.07 0.77 1.55
N CYS A 164 -12.30 1.45 0.69
CA CYS A 164 -11.22 2.32 1.17
C CYS A 164 -11.75 3.52 1.96
N TYR A 165 -12.98 3.94 1.70
CA TYR A 165 -13.71 4.98 2.40
C TYR A 165 -15.12 4.47 2.70
N ILE A 166 -15.58 4.67 3.94
CA ILE A 166 -16.86 4.18 4.46
C ILE A 166 -17.79 5.29 4.92
N GLY A 167 -17.42 6.56 4.68
CA GLY A 167 -18.32 7.68 4.89
C GLY A 167 -19.26 7.89 3.70
N LYS A 168 -20.23 8.79 3.88
CA LYS A 168 -21.36 8.97 2.96
C LYS A 168 -21.11 10.02 1.88
N THR A 169 -20.31 11.03 2.18
CA THR A 169 -20.11 12.18 1.30
C THR A 169 -18.64 12.44 1.08
N MET A 170 -18.28 12.81 -0.15
CA MET A 170 -16.90 13.12 -0.50
C MET A 170 -16.84 14.44 -1.25
N ASP A 171 -15.90 15.28 -0.83
CA ASP A 171 -15.67 16.62 -1.38
C ASP A 171 -14.68 16.50 -2.56
N CYS A 172 -15.23 16.43 -3.77
CA CYS A 172 -14.44 16.29 -4.99
C CYS A 172 -13.77 17.59 -5.44
N ASP A 173 -14.18 18.74 -4.91
CA ASP A 173 -13.60 20.04 -5.23
C ASP A 173 -12.42 20.42 -4.33
N ALA A 174 -11.75 19.40 -3.79
CA ALA A 174 -10.64 19.56 -2.86
C ALA A 174 -9.44 20.37 -3.44
N GLY A 175 -9.44 20.82 -4.70
CA GLY A 175 -8.39 21.71 -5.22
C GLY A 175 -7.10 20.97 -5.57
N PHE A 176 -7.20 19.84 -6.28
CA PHE A 176 -6.02 19.12 -6.77
C PHE A 176 -5.27 19.92 -7.84
N CYS A 177 -3.97 20.16 -7.65
CA CYS A 177 -3.18 20.94 -8.60
C CYS A 177 -2.83 20.19 -9.91
N GLN A 178 -2.70 18.85 -9.87
CA GLN A 178 -2.18 18.06 -11.00
C GLN A 178 -2.94 16.75 -11.26
N LEU A 179 -4.11 16.54 -10.64
CA LEU A 179 -4.81 15.27 -10.75
C LEU A 179 -5.40 15.10 -12.16
N GLU A 180 -4.95 14.07 -12.87
CA GLU A 180 -5.38 13.73 -14.22
C GLU A 180 -6.39 12.57 -14.22
N VAL A 181 -6.27 11.65 -13.26
CA VAL A 181 -7.12 10.47 -13.16
C VAL A 181 -7.59 10.28 -11.72
N LEU A 182 -8.90 10.38 -11.51
CA LEU A 182 -9.60 9.91 -10.32
C LEU A 182 -10.41 8.67 -10.68
N ARG A 183 -10.12 7.55 -10.02
CA ARG A 183 -10.97 6.36 -10.07
C ARG A 183 -11.61 6.11 -8.71
N ILE A 184 -12.92 5.95 -8.72
CA ILE A 184 -13.72 5.51 -7.57
C ILE A 184 -14.39 4.20 -7.95
N ARG A 185 -14.21 3.13 -7.16
CA ARG A 185 -14.82 1.82 -7.43
C ARG A 185 -15.10 1.08 -6.12
N GLY A 186 -16.31 0.56 -5.95
CA GLY A 186 -16.68 -0.29 -4.80
C GLY A 186 -16.64 0.45 -3.47
N LEU A 187 -17.14 1.69 -3.44
CA LEU A 187 -17.35 2.45 -2.21
C LEU A 187 -18.85 2.41 -1.88
N ASP A 188 -19.31 1.30 -1.30
CA ASP A 188 -20.74 0.98 -1.24
C ASP A 188 -21.54 1.92 -0.33
N ASN A 189 -20.87 2.61 0.60
CA ASN A 189 -21.48 3.61 1.49
C ASN A 189 -21.53 5.02 0.92
N LEU A 190 -20.85 5.28 -0.21
CA LEU A 190 -20.73 6.62 -0.76
C LEU A 190 -22.04 6.99 -1.47
N GLU A 191 -22.74 7.99 -0.94
CA GLU A 191 -24.04 8.47 -1.42
C GLU A 191 -23.88 9.69 -2.35
N GLU A 192 -22.92 10.58 -2.07
CA GLU A 192 -22.78 11.85 -2.79
C GLU A 192 -21.33 12.27 -3.04
N LEU A 193 -21.08 12.83 -4.23
CA LEU A 193 -19.86 13.55 -4.60
C LEU A 193 -20.18 15.04 -4.73
N MET A 194 -19.69 15.84 -3.79
CA MET A 194 -19.89 17.29 -3.80
C MET A 194 -18.87 17.92 -4.77
N LYS A 195 -19.37 18.77 -5.67
CA LYS A 195 -18.57 19.76 -6.41
C LYS A 195 -19.15 21.10 -6.00
N ASP A 196 -18.33 22.04 -5.54
CA ASP A 196 -18.87 23.37 -5.29
C ASP A 196 -19.20 24.00 -6.66
N GLY A 197 -20.35 24.68 -6.71
CA GLY A 197 -20.93 25.25 -7.94
C GLY A 197 -20.24 26.53 -8.41
#